data_AF-A0A538CNA2-F1
#
_entry.id   AF-A0A538CNA2-F1
#
_cell.length_a   1.000
_cell.length_b   1.000
_cell.length_c   1.000
_cell.angle_alpha   90.00
_cell.angle_beta   90.00
_cell.angle_gamma   90.00
#
_symmetry.space_group_name_H-M   'P 1'
#
loop_
_entity.id
_entity.type
_entity.pdbx_description
1 polymer ?
#
loop_
_entity_poly.entity_id
_entity_poly.type
_entity_poly.pdbx_seq_one_letter_code
_entity_poly.pdbx_strand_id
1 'polypeptide(L)' 'MKLLRPLRERDFALLWTGMTVSLLGDGIYTVAVAWQVYELHNDPSALALVGLAWTGGLVLFILLAGVL' A
#
# COMPACT_ATOMS: atom_id res chain seq x y z
N MET A 1 13.79 28.82 0.52
CA MET A 1 13.57 27.40 0.15
C MET A 1 12.59 27.33 -1.02
N LYS A 2 13.08 27.17 -2.25
CA LYS A 2 12.22 27.11 -3.46
C LYS A 2 11.45 25.78 -3.58
N LEU A 3 11.91 24.71 -2.93
CA LEU A 3 11.30 23.37 -2.97
C LEU A 3 9.93 23.28 -2.29
N LEU A 4 9.67 24.03 -1.21
CA LEU A 4 8.41 23.96 -0.47
C LEU A 4 7.33 24.89 -1.04
N ARG A 5 7.63 25.60 -2.14
CA ARG A 5 6.70 26.55 -2.76
C ARG A 5 5.39 25.90 -3.26
N PRO A 6 5.40 24.67 -3.82
CA PRO A 6 4.17 23.99 -4.24
C PRO A 6 3.21 23.67 -3.09
N LEU A 7 3.71 23.46 -1.87
CA LEU A 7 2.89 23.19 -0.67
C LEU A 7 2.08 24.40 -0.20
N ARG A 8 2.23 25.58 -0.83
CA ARG A 8 1.37 26.74 -0.58
C ARG A 8 0.02 26.63 -1.28
N GLU A 9 -0.09 25.82 -2.34
CA GLU A 9 -1.37 25.52 -2.98
C GLU A 9 -2.11 24.48 -2.14
N ARG A 10 -3.29 24.84 -1.64
CA ARG A 10 -4.04 24.04 -0.67
C ARG A 10 -4.34 22.63 -1.18
N ASP A 11 -4.80 22.51 -2.42
CA ASP A 11 -5.17 21.23 -3.01
C ASP A 11 -3.95 20.32 -3.18
N PHE A 12 -2.81 20.90 -3.58
CA PHE A 12 -1.55 20.18 -3.64
C PHE A 12 -1.08 19.74 -2.25
N ALA A 13 -1.18 20.60 -1.25
CA ALA A 13 -0.79 20.24 0.12
C ALA A 13 -1.65 19.09 0.69
N LEU A 14 -2.96 19.10 0.42
CA LEU A 14 -3.86 18.01 0.81
C LEU A 14 -3.51 16.70 0.10
N LEU A 15 -3.29 16.74 -1.22
CA LEU A 15 -2.86 15.56 -1.98
C LEU A 15 -1.52 15.03 -1.49
N TRP A 16 -0.54 15.91 -1.30
CA TRP A 16 0.82 15.54 -0.89
C TRP A 16 0.83 14.91 0.51
N THR A 17 0.11 15.51 1.46
CA THR A 17 0.01 14.95 2.82
C THR A 17 -0.73 13.62 2.82
N GLY A 18 -1.85 13.51 2.10
CA GLY A 18 -2.58 12.25 1.96
C GLY A 18 -1.71 11.15 1.36
N MET A 19 -1.04 11.42 0.24
CA MET A 19 -0.15 10.46 -0.42
C MET A 19 1.03 10.06 0.46
N THR A 20 1.62 11.02 1.18
CA THR A 20 2.73 10.75 2.11
C THR A 20 2.29 9.82 3.23
N VAL A 21 1.14 10.09 3.84
CA VAL A 21 0.59 9.24 4.90
C VAL A 21 0.23 7.84 4.36
N SER A 22 -0.39 7.75 3.19
CA SER A 22 -0.72 6.45 2.56
C SER A 22 0.53 5.63 2.29
N LEU A 23 1.57 6.21 1.69
CA LEU A 23 2.82 5.50 1.41
C LEU A 23 3.54 5.04 2.68
N LEU A 24 3.51 5.85 3.74
CA LEU A 24 4.03 5.44 5.04
C LEU A 24 3.23 4.25 5.60
N GLY A 25 1.91 4.30 5.48
CA GLY A 25 1.01 3.20 5.85
C GLY A 25 1.31 1.92 5.09
N ASP A 26 1.51 1.99 3.77
CA ASP A 26 1.85 0.85 2.91
C ASP A 26 3.18 0.19 3.34
N GLY A 27 4.17 1.01 3.70
CA GLY A 27 5.45 0.52 4.23
C GLY A 27 5.28 -0.24 5.56
N ILE A 28 4.49 0.32 6.49
CA ILE A 28 4.18 -0.33 7.76
C ILE A 28 3.42 -1.65 7.52
N TYR A 29 2.39 -1.62 6.68
CA TYR A 29 1.58 -2.79 6.34
C TYR A 29 2.42 -3.93 5.77
N THR A 30 3.35 -3.63 4.87
CA THR A 30 4.24 -4.63 4.24
C THR A 30 5.01 -5.45 5.27
N VAL A 31 5.50 -4.82 6.33
CA VAL A 31 6.25 -5.51 7.41
C VAL A 31 5.28 -6.18 8.38
N ALA A 32 4.23 -5.45 8.78
CA ALA A 32 3.26 -5.93 9.78
C ALA A 32 2.53 -7.19 9.30
N VAL A 33 2.12 -7.26 8.03
CA VAL A 33 1.40 -8.41 7.49
C VAL A 33 2.27 -9.68 7.54
N ALA A 34 3.57 -9.57 7.27
CA ALA A 34 4.47 -10.72 7.34
C ALA A 34 4.60 -11.26 8.77
N TRP A 35 4.76 -10.37 9.76
CA TRP A 35 4.78 -10.78 11.17
C TRP A 35 3.43 -11.31 11.63
N GLN A 36 2.34 -10.67 11.27
CA GLN A 36 1.00 -11.07 11.68
C GLN A 36 0.65 -12.48 11.19
N VAL A 37 0.99 -12.80 9.93
CA VAL A 37 0.77 -14.13 9.36
C VAL A 37 1.63 -15.16 10.07
N TYR A 38 2.90 -14.85 10.36
CA TYR A 38 3.79 -15.74 11.11
C TYR A 38 3.27 -16.04 12.52
N GLU A 39 2.77 -15.02 13.22
CA GLU A 39 2.20 -15.16 14.57
C GLU A 39 0.91 -15.99 14.57
N LEU A 40 0.07 -15.84 13.53
CA LEU A 40 -1.14 -16.63 13.36
C LEU A 40 -0.84 -18.08 12.95
N HIS A 41 0.07 -18.28 12.01
CA HIS A 41 0.47 -19.57 11.45
C HIS A 41 1.97 -19.56 11.17
N ASN A 42 2.73 -20.33 11.96
CA ASN A 42 4.19 -20.40 11.91
C ASN A 42 4.73 -21.29 10.76
N ASP A 43 4.12 -21.17 9.58
CA ASP A 43 4.43 -21.99 8.41
C ASP A 43 4.70 -21.10 7.17
N PRO A 44 5.77 -21.33 6.39
CA PRO A 44 6.10 -20.50 5.22
C PRO A 44 5.00 -20.48 4.13
N SER A 45 4.19 -21.53 4.05
CA SER A 45 3.09 -21.64 3.10
C SER A 45 1.97 -20.63 3.36
N ALA A 46 1.75 -20.23 4.62
CA ALA A 46 0.74 -19.24 4.97
C ALA A 46 1.06 -17.86 4.39
N LEU A 47 2.32 -17.44 4.47
CA LEU A 47 2.81 -16.20 3.85
C LEU A 47 2.65 -16.23 2.33
N ALA A 48 3.00 -17.36 1.69
CA ALA A 48 2.83 -17.53 0.25
C ALA A 48 1.35 -17.42 -0.16
N LEU A 49 0.43 -18.02 0.61
CA LEU A 49 -1.00 -17.96 0.33
C LEU A 49 -1.55 -16.53 0.42
N VAL A 50 -1.13 -15.76 1.43
CA VAL A 50 -1.52 -14.33 1.55
C VAL A 50 -0.98 -13.52 0.37
N GLY A 51 0.27 -13.75 -0.05
CA GLY A 51 0.84 -13.13 -1.24
C GLY A 51 0.09 -13.50 -2.53
N LEU A 52 -0.35 -14.76 -2.65
CA LEU A 52 -1.18 -15.22 -3.77
C LEU A 52 -2.57 -14.58 -3.76
N ALA A 53 -3.19 -14.41 -2.59
CA ALA A 53 -4.47 -13.71 -2.49
C ALA A 53 -4.36 -12.24 -2.92
N TRP A 54 -3.27 -11.56 -2.51
CA TRP A 54 -3.01 -10.17 -2.87
C TRP A 54 -2.76 -10.01 -4.37
N THR A 55 -1.81 -10.76 -4.93
CA THR A 55 -1.47 -10.70 -6.35
C THR A 55 -2.57 -11.27 -7.24
N GLY A 56 -3.24 -12.34 -6.80
CA GLY A 56 -4.37 -12.95 -7.50
C GLY A 56 -5.52 -11.96 -7.65
N GLY A 57 -5.91 -11.27 -6.57
CA GLY A 57 -6.91 -10.21 -6.65
C GLY A 57 -6.52 -9.11 -7.64
N LEU A 58 -5.26 -8.64 -7.57
CA LEU A 58 -4.76 -7.64 -8.50
C LEU A 58 -4.87 -8.12 -9.96
N VAL A 59 -4.37 -9.32 -10.28
CA VAL A 59 -4.40 -9.87 -11.64
C VAL A 59 -5.83 -10.03 -12.15
N LEU A 60 -6.75 -10.47 -11.30
CA LEU A 60 -8.15 -10.65 -11.68
C LEU A 60 -8.85 -9.33 -12.02
N PHE A 61 -8.53 -8.25 -11.31
CA PHE A 61 -9.27 -6.99 -11.41
C PHE A 61 -8.53 -5.84 -12.12
N ILE A 62 -7.24 -5.99 -12.48
CA ILE A 62 -6.44 -4.89 -13.03
C ILE A 62 -7.01 -4.28 -14.31
N LEU A 63 -7.60 -5.10 -15.19
CA LEU A 63 -8.21 -4.60 -16.44
C LEU A 63 -9.50 -3.81 -16.16
N LEU A 64 -10.33 -4.29 -15.23
CA LEU A 64 -11.57 -3.62 -14.83
C LEU A 64 -11.26 -2.30 -14.10
N ALA A 65 -10.23 -2.28 -13.26
CA ALA A 65 -9.80 -1.07 -12.56
C ALA A 65 -9.25 0.00 -13.51
N GLY A 66 -8.61 -0.39 -14.63
CA GLY A 66 -8.03 0.56 -15.58
C GLY A 66 -9.02 1.22 -16.53
N VAL A 67 -10.21 0.64 -16.71
CA VAL A 67 -11.26 1.18 -17.59
C VAL A 67 -12.30 2.03 -16.84
N LEU A 68 -12.43 1.84 -15.53
CA LEU A 68 -13.30 2.61 -14.64
C LEU A 68 -12.63 3.91 -14.18
#